data_AF-A0A2V8A5I6-F1
#
_entry.id   AF-A0A2V8A5I6-F1
#
_cell.length_a   1.000
_cell.length_b   1.000
_cell.length_c   1.000
_cell.angle_alpha   90.00
_cell.angle_beta   90.00
_cell.angle_gamma   90.00
#
_symmetry.space_group_name_H-M   'P 1'
#
loop_
_entity.id
_entity.type
_entity.pdbx_description
1 polymer ?
#
loop_
_entity_poly.entity_id
_entity_poly.type
_entity_poly.pdbx_seq_one_letter_code
_entity_poly.pdbx_strand_id
1 'polypeptide(L)'
;MKEMRFVIFVVVLGIAGVSVHAQERGGRQGRQNRQAPAAEGVSPAEVQRMFDSYALMQAQEQLKISDAVFPKFLSRFKALQDVRRKALQERTRLVVELRQMVNQPQPDDAKLKERLKAVQDLEMRAQVDVKKAYEAIDEVLDVRQQAKFRVFEENMERRKLDLVMRARASRNQANRKQQQ
;
A
#
# COMPACT_ATOMS: atom_id res chain seq x y z
N MET A 1 -29.70 -1.29 -13.36
CA MET A 1 -28.28 -1.00 -13.65
C MET A 1 -27.48 -1.45 -12.45
N LYS A 2 -26.53 -2.36 -12.65
CA LYS A 2 -25.85 -3.12 -11.59
C LYS A 2 -24.75 -2.24 -11.01
N GLU A 3 -24.82 -1.95 -9.71
CA GLU A 3 -23.80 -1.26 -8.92
C GLU A 3 -22.41 -1.87 -9.20
N MET A 4 -21.63 -1.22 -10.05
CA MET A 4 -20.27 -1.63 -10.37
C MET A 4 -19.40 -1.20 -9.19
N ARG A 5 -19.34 -2.06 -8.17
CA ARG A 5 -18.45 -1.92 -7.01
C ARG A 5 -17.01 -1.86 -7.54
N PHE A 6 -16.48 -0.65 -7.73
CA PHE A 6 -15.06 -0.40 -7.91
C PHE A 6 -14.35 -0.82 -6.62
N VAL A 7 -13.86 -2.06 -6.59
CA VAL A 7 -13.05 -2.57 -5.47
C VAL A 7 -11.68 -1.90 -5.59
N ILE A 8 -11.49 -0.80 -4.86
CA ILE A 8 -10.17 -0.22 -4.65
C ILE A 8 -9.41 -1.22 -3.76
N PHE A 9 -8.60 -2.07 -4.38
CA PHE A 9 -7.71 -2.98 -3.67
C PHE A 9 -6.58 -2.19 -3.02
N VAL A 10 -6.83 -1.70 -1.80
CA VAL A 10 -5.77 -1.21 -0.91
C VAL A 10 -5.05 -2.44 -0.36
N VAL A 11 -4.04 -2.92 -1.09
CA VAL A 11 -3.26 -4.10 -0.69
C VAL A 11 -2.39 -3.75 0.52
N VAL A 12 -2.76 -4.34 1.66
CA VAL A 12 -2.00 -4.31 2.91
C VAL A 12 -1.11 -5.56 2.94
N LEU A 13 0.20 -5.37 2.86
CA LEU A 13 1.18 -6.44 3.00
C LEU A 13 1.49 -6.64 4.49
N GLY A 14 0.79 -7.58 5.13
CA GLY A 14 1.16 -8.05 6.46
C GLY A 14 2.44 -8.88 6.40
N ILE A 15 3.56 -8.35 6.89
CA ILE A 15 4.76 -9.16 7.18
C ILE A 15 4.51 -9.84 8.54
N ALA A 16 4.03 -11.08 8.51
CA ALA A 16 4.03 -11.95 9.68
C ALA A 16 5.41 -12.62 9.79
N GLY A 17 6.33 -11.98 10.52
CA GLY A 17 7.49 -12.68 11.05
C GLY A 17 7.08 -13.41 12.33
N VAL A 18 6.69 -14.69 12.22
CA VAL A 18 6.56 -15.56 13.39
C VAL A 18 7.80 -16.44 13.42
N SER A 19 8.78 -16.05 14.25
CA SER A 19 9.87 -16.93 14.64
C SER A 19 9.41 -17.70 15.86
N VAL A 20 8.88 -18.92 15.68
CA VAL A 20 8.74 -19.87 16.78
C VAL A 20 10.14 -20.38 17.10
N HIS A 21 10.82 -19.79 18.08
CA HIS A 21 11.97 -20.41 18.71
C HIS A 21 11.46 -21.18 19.92
N ALA A 22 11.34 -22.50 19.75
CA ALA A 22 11.41 -23.42 20.87
C ALA A 22 12.80 -23.28 21.48
N GLN A 23 12.90 -22.82 22.72
CA GLN A 23 14.18 -22.65 23.41
C GLN A 23 14.26 -23.62 24.59
N GLU A 24 15.00 -24.70 24.34
CA GLU A 24 15.58 -25.57 25.35
C GLU A 24 16.56 -24.80 26.24
N ARG A 25 16.64 -25.24 27.50
CA ARG A 25 17.49 -24.69 28.56
C ARG A 25 18.98 -24.91 28.24
N GLY A 26 19.80 -23.87 28.44
CA GLY A 26 21.24 -24.06 28.71
C GLY A 26 22.16 -22.92 28.28
N GLY A 27 22.56 -22.08 29.24
CA GLY A 27 23.96 -21.67 29.41
C GLY A 27 24.59 -20.60 28.49
N ARG A 28 25.07 -19.54 29.16
CA ARG A 28 26.25 -18.71 28.88
C ARG A 28 26.20 -17.60 27.81
N GLN A 29 26.08 -16.38 28.35
CA GLN A 29 27.01 -15.25 28.23
C GLN A 29 27.35 -14.71 26.82
N GLY A 30 27.02 -13.43 26.63
CA GLY A 30 27.77 -12.55 25.73
C GLY A 30 27.22 -12.39 24.31
N ARG A 31 25.93 -12.09 24.14
CA ARG A 31 25.45 -11.56 22.85
C ARG A 31 25.60 -10.03 22.86
N GLN A 32 26.83 -9.60 22.62
CA GLN A 32 27.14 -8.28 22.12
C GLN A 32 26.16 -7.99 20.97
N ASN A 33 25.41 -6.91 21.11
CA ASN A 33 24.36 -6.45 20.23
C ASN A 33 24.98 -6.07 18.87
N ARG A 34 25.35 -7.07 18.08
CA ARG A 34 25.69 -6.92 16.66
C ARG A 34 24.35 -6.73 15.96
N GLN A 35 23.85 -5.50 15.98
CA GLN A 35 22.88 -5.03 15.00
C GLN A 35 23.46 -5.42 13.64
N ALA A 36 22.86 -6.43 13.02
CA ALA A 36 23.14 -6.72 11.64
C ALA A 36 22.92 -5.42 10.85
N PRO A 37 23.86 -5.00 10.00
CA PRO A 37 23.63 -3.84 9.15
C PRO A 37 22.33 -4.10 8.40
N ALA A 38 21.36 -3.19 8.54
CA ALA A 38 20.17 -3.23 7.72
C ALA A 38 20.68 -3.29 6.28
N ALA A 39 20.42 -4.40 5.59
CA ALA A 39 20.75 -4.50 4.18
C ALA A 39 20.26 -3.23 3.51
N GLU A 40 21.15 -2.50 2.83
CA GLU A 40 20.83 -1.35 1.97
C GLU A 40 20.00 -1.85 0.78
N GLY A 41 18.79 -2.32 1.08
CA GLY A 41 17.74 -2.57 0.13
C GLY A 41 16.88 -1.33 0.06
N VAL A 42 16.50 -0.94 -1.16
CA VAL A 42 15.57 0.15 -1.43
C VAL A 42 14.40 0.09 -0.45
N SER A 43 14.20 1.16 0.32
CA SER A 43 13.14 1.18 1.34
C SER A 43 11.76 1.07 0.67
N PRO A 44 10.73 0.49 1.32
CA PRO A 44 9.39 0.41 0.72
C PRO A 44 8.82 1.77 0.31
N ALA A 45 9.13 2.82 1.06
CA ALA A 45 8.74 4.20 0.74
C ALA A 45 9.48 4.75 -0.50
N GLU A 46 10.71 4.33 -0.72
CA GLU A 46 11.49 4.70 -1.91
C GLU A 46 11.03 3.96 -3.16
N VAL A 47 10.74 2.66 -3.07
CA VAL A 47 10.07 1.90 -4.13
C VAL A 47 8.76 2.60 -4.53
N GLN A 48 7.95 3.01 -3.56
CA GLN A 48 6.70 3.73 -3.82
C GLN A 48 6.93 5.06 -4.55
N ARG A 49 7.90 5.88 -4.12
CA ARG A 49 8.24 7.14 -4.81
C ARG A 49 8.71 6.92 -6.26
N MET A 50 9.47 5.86 -6.51
CA MET A 50 9.90 5.49 -7.86
C MET A 50 8.69 5.13 -8.74
N PHE A 51 7.73 4.36 -8.20
CA PHE A 51 6.48 4.06 -8.90
C PHE A 51 5.63 5.28 -9.17
N ASP A 52 5.49 6.18 -8.19
CA ASP A 52 4.67 7.39 -8.35
C ASP A 52 5.25 8.29 -9.46
N SER A 53 6.58 8.39 -9.53
CA SER A 53 7.29 9.13 -10.58
C SER A 53 7.14 8.48 -11.96
N TYR A 54 7.25 7.14 -12.02
CA TYR A 54 7.02 6.37 -13.25
C TYR A 54 5.58 6.50 -13.75
N ALA A 55 4.60 6.40 -12.84
CA ALA A 55 3.19 6.53 -13.14
C ALA A 55 2.88 7.91 -13.72
N LEU A 56 3.47 8.97 -13.18
CA LEU A 56 3.27 10.31 -13.70
C LEU A 56 3.75 10.45 -15.16
N MET A 57 4.96 9.98 -15.46
CA MET A 57 5.53 10.05 -16.81
C MET A 57 4.69 9.25 -17.81
N GLN A 58 4.25 8.05 -17.41
CA GLN A 58 3.39 7.20 -18.23
C GLN A 58 1.99 7.78 -18.43
N ALA A 59 1.42 8.44 -17.42
CA ALA A 59 0.13 9.09 -17.53
C ALA A 59 0.16 10.20 -18.59
N GLN A 60 1.19 11.06 -18.59
CA GLN A 60 1.33 12.12 -19.59
C GLN A 60 1.35 11.55 -21.02
N GLU A 61 2.14 10.51 -21.25
CA GLU A 61 2.29 9.85 -22.55
C GLU A 61 0.98 9.20 -23.03
N GLN A 62 0.35 8.38 -22.17
CA GLN A 62 -0.85 7.62 -22.55
C GLN A 62 -2.09 8.51 -22.73
N LEU A 63 -2.23 9.52 -21.86
CA LEU A 63 -3.34 10.46 -21.90
C LEU A 63 -3.17 11.49 -23.02
N LYS A 64 -1.96 11.67 -23.57
CA LYS A 64 -1.62 12.71 -24.55
C LYS A 64 -2.05 14.08 -24.05
N ILE A 65 -1.72 14.37 -22.78
CA ILE A 65 -2.05 15.65 -22.15
C ILE A 65 -1.13 16.73 -22.72
N SER A 66 -1.71 17.85 -23.14
CA SER A 66 -0.94 18.99 -23.62
C SER A 66 -0.24 19.72 -22.47
N ASP A 67 0.84 20.43 -22.77
CA ASP A 67 1.61 21.19 -21.77
C ASP A 67 0.78 22.25 -21.05
N ALA A 68 -0.29 22.75 -21.67
CA ALA A 68 -1.21 23.70 -21.05
C ALA A 68 -2.10 23.07 -19.96
N VAL A 69 -2.48 21.80 -20.12
CA VAL A 69 -3.35 21.07 -19.19
C VAL A 69 -2.53 20.31 -18.15
N PHE A 70 -1.30 19.93 -18.50
CA PHE A 70 -0.43 19.08 -17.70
C PHE A 70 -0.21 19.58 -16.26
N PRO A 71 0.09 20.86 -15.98
CA PRO A 71 0.26 21.34 -14.60
C PRO A 71 -0.97 21.13 -13.72
N LYS A 72 -2.17 21.35 -14.29
CA LYS A 72 -3.44 21.16 -13.58
C LYS A 72 -3.68 19.68 -13.31
N PHE A 73 -3.51 18.83 -14.33
CA PHE A 73 -3.60 17.37 -14.17
C PHE A 73 -2.61 16.85 -13.12
N LEU A 74 -1.35 17.26 -13.20
CA LEU A 74 -0.29 16.87 -12.27
C LEU A 74 -0.68 17.14 -10.81
N SER A 75 -1.20 18.34 -10.53
CA SER A 75 -1.62 18.70 -9.18
C SER A 75 -2.77 17.80 -8.68
N ARG A 76 -3.76 17.52 -9.53
CA ARG A 76 -4.92 16.68 -9.17
C ARG A 76 -4.54 15.21 -9.02
N PHE A 77 -3.65 14.72 -9.88
CA PHE A 77 -3.11 13.36 -9.80
C PHE A 77 -2.29 13.13 -8.53
N LYS A 78 -1.42 14.08 -8.15
CA LYS A 78 -0.71 14.04 -6.87
C LYS A 78 -1.66 14.02 -5.67
N ALA A 79 -2.72 14.82 -5.71
CA ALA A 79 -3.73 14.81 -4.65
C ALA A 79 -4.41 13.44 -4.52
N LEU A 80 -4.75 12.79 -5.64
CA LEU A 80 -5.29 11.42 -5.64
C LEU A 80 -4.30 10.41 -5.04
N GLN A 81 -3.02 10.47 -5.44
CA GLN A 81 -1.97 9.60 -4.89
C GLN A 81 -1.82 9.80 -3.38
N ASP A 82 -1.82 11.05 -2.92
CA ASP A 82 -1.69 11.39 -1.50
C ASP A 82 -2.87 10.87 -0.67
N VAL A 83 -4.11 11.03 -1.15
CA VAL A 83 -5.31 10.51 -0.48
C VAL A 83 -5.23 8.99 -0.33
N ARG A 84 -4.88 8.28 -1.40
CA ARG A 84 -4.72 6.81 -1.35
C ARG A 84 -3.61 6.38 -0.40
N ARG A 85 -2.48 7.09 -0.42
CA ARG A 85 -1.34 6.79 0.46
C ARG A 85 -1.72 6.95 1.92
N LYS A 86 -2.35 8.06 2.29
CA LYS A 86 -2.81 8.32 3.67
C LYS A 86 -3.81 7.25 4.13
N ALA A 87 -4.81 6.94 3.31
CA ALA A 87 -5.79 5.90 3.62
C ALA A 87 -5.13 4.53 3.84
N LEU A 88 -4.19 4.13 2.98
CA LEU A 88 -3.45 2.87 3.15
C LEU A 88 -2.60 2.86 4.43
N GLN A 89 -1.92 3.96 4.74
CA GLN A 89 -1.08 4.08 5.94
C GLN A 89 -1.91 3.96 7.22
N GLU A 90 -3.01 4.72 7.30
CA GLU A 90 -3.93 4.68 8.44
C GLU A 90 -4.57 3.30 8.58
N ARG A 91 -5.00 2.68 7.47
CA ARG A 91 -5.57 1.33 7.49
C ARG A 91 -4.56 0.30 7.98
N THR A 92 -3.33 0.36 7.49
CA THR A 92 -2.24 -0.53 7.92
C THR A 92 -1.99 -0.40 9.42
N ARG A 93 -1.93 0.83 9.93
CA ARG A 93 -1.79 1.10 11.37
C ARG A 93 -2.93 0.46 12.16
N LEU A 94 -4.19 0.72 11.79
CA LEU A 94 -5.35 0.18 12.49
C LEU A 94 -5.41 -1.35 12.47
N VAL A 95 -5.05 -1.97 11.34
CA VAL A 95 -5.00 -3.44 11.22
C VAL A 95 -3.88 -4.04 12.05
N VAL A 96 -2.71 -3.39 12.14
CA VAL A 96 -1.62 -3.84 13.01
C VAL A 96 -2.04 -3.76 14.49
N GLU A 97 -2.67 -2.65 14.90
CA GLU A 97 -3.19 -2.48 16.25
C GLU A 97 -4.27 -3.53 16.57
N LEU A 98 -5.22 -3.75 15.65
CA LEU A 98 -6.25 -4.80 15.79
C LEU A 98 -5.62 -6.19 15.91
N ARG A 99 -4.61 -6.50 15.09
CA ARG A 99 -3.87 -7.76 15.17
C ARG A 99 -3.20 -7.92 16.53
N GLN A 100 -2.64 -6.87 17.11
CA GLN A 100 -2.04 -6.96 18.45
C GLN A 100 -3.11 -7.25 19.50
N MET A 101 -4.27 -6.57 19.43
CA MET A 101 -5.38 -6.76 20.37
C MET A 101 -5.93 -8.20 20.35
N VAL A 102 -6.19 -8.76 19.17
CA VAL A 102 -6.77 -10.11 19.05
C VAL A 102 -5.81 -11.23 19.48
N ASN A 103 -4.50 -10.95 19.53
CA ASN A 103 -3.48 -11.92 19.97
C ASN A 103 -3.13 -11.77 21.46
N GLN A 104 -3.82 -10.92 22.21
CA GLN A 104 -3.66 -10.84 23.66
C GLN A 104 -4.26 -12.08 24.35
N PRO A 105 -3.70 -12.56 25.48
CA PRO A 105 -4.23 -13.72 26.19
C PRO A 105 -5.69 -13.56 26.65
N GLN A 106 -6.10 -12.33 26.95
CA GLN A 106 -7.48 -11.96 27.28
C GLN A 106 -7.80 -10.63 26.57
N PRO A 107 -8.32 -10.69 25.33
CA PRO A 107 -8.69 -9.49 24.60
C PRO A 107 -9.91 -8.81 25.23
N ASP A 108 -9.93 -7.49 25.18
CA ASP A 108 -11.05 -6.66 25.63
C ASP A 108 -12.02 -6.42 24.46
N ASP A 109 -13.19 -7.06 24.51
CA ASP A 109 -14.21 -7.01 23.46
C ASP A 109 -14.73 -5.59 23.18
N ALA A 110 -14.80 -4.73 24.21
CA ALA A 110 -15.24 -3.35 24.03
C ALA A 110 -14.23 -2.56 23.20
N LYS A 111 -12.93 -2.72 23.48
CA LYS A 111 -11.84 -2.11 22.71
C LYS A 111 -11.72 -2.68 21.31
N LEU A 112 -11.95 -3.99 21.14
CA LEU A 112 -12.00 -4.61 19.81
C LEU A 112 -13.13 -4.03 18.96
N LYS A 113 -14.33 -3.86 19.53
CA LYS A 113 -15.48 -3.26 18.84
C LYS A 113 -15.20 -1.81 18.42
N GLU A 114 -14.59 -1.02 19.31
CA GLU A 114 -14.17 0.35 18.98
C GLU A 114 -13.15 0.36 17.84
N ARG A 115 -12.15 -0.51 17.87
CA ARG A 115 -11.11 -0.60 16.84
C ARG A 115 -11.67 -1.03 15.48
N LEU A 116 -12.60 -1.97 15.47
CA LEU A 116 -13.33 -2.39 14.27
C LEU A 116 -14.14 -1.24 13.68
N LYS A 117 -14.84 -0.46 14.52
CA LYS A 117 -15.56 0.73 14.08
C LYS A 117 -14.61 1.76 13.47
N ALA A 118 -13.44 1.99 14.06
CA ALA A 118 -12.45 2.92 13.51
C ALA A 118 -11.96 2.48 12.12
N VAL A 119 -11.76 1.18 11.87
CA VAL A 119 -11.43 0.65 10.54
C VAL A 119 -12.55 0.93 9.54
N GLN A 120 -13.80 0.64 9.91
CA GLN A 120 -14.96 0.86 9.04
C GLN A 120 -15.15 2.34 8.71
N ASP A 121 -15.05 3.22 9.71
CA ASP A 121 -15.20 4.66 9.54
C ASP A 121 -14.09 5.24 8.63
N LEU A 122 -12.85 4.73 8.77
CA LEU A 122 -11.75 5.07 7.86
C LEU A 122 -12.03 4.63 6.42
N GLU A 123 -12.50 3.39 6.22
CA GLU A 123 -12.78 2.85 4.88
C GLU A 123 -13.88 3.65 4.17
N MET A 124 -14.95 4.02 4.89
CA MET A 124 -16.01 4.88 4.35
C MET A 124 -15.49 6.26 3.96
N ARG A 125 -14.70 6.90 4.84
CA ARG A 125 -14.12 8.22 4.55
C ARG A 125 -13.17 8.18 3.35
N ALA A 126 -12.27 7.19 3.32
CA ALA A 126 -11.33 7.01 2.24
C ALA A 126 -12.03 6.83 0.89
N GLN A 127 -13.15 6.09 0.85
CA GLN A 127 -13.92 5.92 -0.38
C GLN A 127 -14.48 7.27 -0.90
N VAL A 128 -15.00 8.10 0.00
CA VAL A 128 -15.50 9.44 -0.36
C VAL A 128 -14.37 10.34 -0.85
N ASP A 129 -13.23 10.35 -0.16
CA ASP A 129 -12.10 11.21 -0.50
C ASP A 129 -11.46 10.80 -1.84
N VAL A 130 -11.33 9.50 -2.10
CA VAL A 130 -10.85 9.00 -3.40
C VAL A 130 -11.82 9.35 -4.51
N LYS A 131 -13.14 9.23 -4.28
CA LYS A 131 -14.15 9.62 -5.27
C LYS A 131 -14.01 11.11 -5.62
N LYS A 132 -13.90 11.99 -4.62
CA LYS A 132 -13.71 13.43 -4.85
C LYS A 132 -12.41 13.73 -5.61
N ALA A 133 -11.32 13.04 -5.29
CA ALA A 133 -10.06 13.20 -6.00
C ALA A 133 -10.17 12.79 -7.48
N TYR A 134 -10.97 11.77 -7.79
CA TYR A 134 -11.28 11.41 -9.17
C TYR A 134 -12.13 12.45 -9.88
N GLU A 135 -13.21 12.93 -9.26
CA GLU A 135 -14.04 14.01 -9.83
C GLU A 135 -13.18 15.25 -10.16
N ALA A 136 -12.24 15.59 -9.28
CA ALA A 136 -11.31 16.70 -9.48
C ALA A 136 -10.31 16.47 -10.63
N ILE A 137 -10.01 15.21 -11.01
CA ILE A 137 -9.22 14.89 -12.21
C ILE A 137 -10.10 14.95 -13.45
N ASP A 138 -11.33 14.44 -13.37
CA ASP A 138 -12.27 14.43 -14.49
C ASP A 138 -12.64 15.86 -14.94
N GLU A 139 -12.64 16.84 -14.03
CA GLU A 139 -12.80 18.28 -14.35
C GLU A 139 -11.76 18.84 -15.33
N VAL A 140 -10.55 18.24 -15.41
CA VAL A 140 -9.44 18.75 -16.25
C VAL A 140 -9.18 17.89 -17.47
N LEU A 141 -9.84 16.73 -17.58
CA LEU A 141 -9.67 15.77 -18.67
C LEU A 141 -10.91 15.73 -19.54
N ASP A 142 -10.73 15.59 -20.86
CA ASP A 142 -11.85 15.24 -21.74
C ASP A 142 -12.31 13.79 -21.53
N VAL A 143 -13.50 13.43 -22.02
CA VAL A 143 -14.10 12.09 -21.81
C VAL A 143 -13.18 10.95 -22.30
N ARG A 144 -12.44 11.16 -23.39
CA ARG A 144 -11.52 10.14 -23.93
C ARG A 144 -10.30 9.99 -23.03
N GLN A 145 -9.77 11.09 -22.51
CA GLN A 145 -8.68 11.12 -21.54
C GLN A 145 -9.12 10.50 -20.21
N GLN A 146 -10.32 10.79 -19.72
CA GLN A 146 -10.89 10.15 -18.53
C GLN A 146 -10.92 8.63 -18.69
N ALA A 147 -11.45 8.12 -19.81
CA ALA A 147 -11.50 6.68 -20.07
C ALA A 147 -10.10 6.06 -20.12
N LYS A 148 -9.15 6.69 -20.81
CA LYS A 148 -7.75 6.25 -20.83
C LYS A 148 -7.12 6.27 -19.43
N PHE A 149 -7.46 7.25 -18.61
CA PHE A 149 -6.95 7.35 -17.24
C PHE A 149 -7.43 6.18 -16.39
N ARG A 150 -8.70 5.77 -16.52
CA ARG A 150 -9.20 4.55 -15.85
C ARG A 150 -8.43 3.30 -16.26
N VAL A 151 -8.16 3.14 -17.54
CA VAL A 151 -7.39 2.00 -18.08
C VAL A 151 -5.93 2.04 -17.61
N PHE A 152 -5.30 3.21 -17.65
CA PHE A 152 -3.94 3.43 -17.18
C PHE A 152 -3.78 3.02 -15.71
N GLU A 153 -4.69 3.46 -14.84
CA GLU A 153 -4.68 3.15 -13.41
C GLU A 153 -4.79 1.65 -13.15
N GLU A 154 -5.74 0.96 -13.81
CA GLU A 154 -5.90 -0.49 -13.71
C GLU A 154 -4.63 -1.23 -14.15
N ASN A 155 -4.02 -0.81 -15.25
CA ASN A 155 -2.76 -1.37 -15.72
C ASN A 155 -1.62 -1.16 -14.72
N MET A 156 -1.61 -0.01 -14.04
CA MET A 156 -0.59 0.31 -13.07
C MET A 156 -0.72 -0.51 -11.78
N GLU A 157 -1.94 -0.70 -11.29
CA GLU A 157 -2.20 -1.56 -10.13
C GLU A 157 -1.78 -3.01 -10.40
N ARG A 158 -2.07 -3.54 -11.60
CA ARG A 158 -1.61 -4.88 -12.01
C ARG A 158 -0.08 -5.00 -12.01
N ARG A 159 0.63 -4.04 -12.62
CA ARG A 159 2.10 -4.04 -12.65
C ARG A 159 2.70 -3.95 -11.26
N LYS A 160 2.10 -3.15 -10.37
CA LYS A 160 2.52 -3.04 -8.97
C LYS A 160 2.36 -4.36 -8.22
N LEU A 161 1.23 -5.05 -8.39
CA LEU A 161 1.00 -6.38 -7.81
C LEU A 161 2.04 -7.40 -8.28
N ASP A 162 2.30 -7.45 -9.59
CA ASP A 162 3.30 -8.36 -10.17
C ASP A 162 4.69 -8.13 -9.58
N LEU A 163 5.08 -6.86 -9.42
CA LEU A 163 6.38 -6.50 -8.87
C LEU A 163 6.52 -6.89 -7.40
N VAL A 164 5.46 -6.70 -6.60
CA VAL A 164 5.43 -7.15 -5.20
C VAL A 164 5.52 -8.68 -5.12
N MET A 165 4.80 -9.41 -5.97
CA MET A 165 4.82 -10.87 -5.99
C MET A 165 6.21 -11.40 -6.36
N ARG A 166 6.88 -10.80 -7.34
CA ARG A 166 8.26 -11.14 -7.73
C ARG A 166 9.25 -10.86 -6.61
N ALA A 167 9.14 -9.71 -5.94
CA ALA A 167 10.01 -9.35 -4.82
C ALA A 167 9.86 -10.30 -3.61
N ARG A 168 8.65 -10.82 -3.38
CA ARG A 168 8.41 -11.86 -2.36
C ARG A 168 9.01 -13.20 -2.74
N ALA A 169 8.86 -13.61 -4.01
CA ALA A 169 9.40 -14.87 -4.51
C ALA A 169 10.93 -14.92 -4.43
N SER A 170 11.62 -13.83 -4.82
CA SER A 170 13.08 -13.75 -4.75
C SER A 170 13.60 -13.81 -3.31
N ARG A 171 12.94 -13.12 -2.37
CA ARG A 171 13.30 -13.17 -0.95
C ARG A 171 13.14 -14.57 -0.35
N ASN A 172 12.08 -15.29 -0.71
CA ASN A 172 11.85 -16.65 -0.23
C ASN A 172 12.89 -17.65 -0.77
N GLN A 173 13.36 -17.46 -2.02
CA GLN A 173 14.41 -18.29 -2.61
C GLN A 173 15.78 -18.02 -1.99
N ALA A 174 16.12 -16.75 -1.70
CA ALA A 174 17.37 -16.38 -1.03
C ALA A 174 17.46 -17.01 0.38
N ASN A 175 16.37 -16.97 1.15
CA ASN A 175 16.32 -17.58 2.49
C ASN A 175 16.51 -19.10 2.46
N ARG A 176 16.04 -19.80 1.41
CA ARG A 176 16.22 -21.26 1.27
C ARG A 176 17.66 -21.65 0.95
N LYS A 177 18.37 -20.85 0.15
CA LYS A 177 19.80 -21.10 -0.19
C LYS A 177 20.76 -20.83 0.97
N GLN A 178 20.36 -20.04 1.98
CA GLN A 178 21.16 -19.81 3.19
C GLN A 178 20.95 -20.89 4.27
N GLN A 179 19.98 -21.79 4.10
CA GLN A 179 19.68 -22.89 5.03
C GLN A 179 20.24 -24.24 4.55
N GLN A 180 20.99 -24.25 3.44
CA GLN A 180 21.74 -25.39 2.91
C GLN A 180 23.23 -25.08 3.01
#